data_AF-A0A9J5ZVD7-F1
#
_entry.id   AF-A0A9J5ZVD7-F1
#
_cell.length_a   1.000
_cell.length_b   1.000
_cell.length_c   1.000
_cell.angle_alpha   90.00
_cell.angle_beta   90.00
_cell.angle_gamma   90.00
#
_symmetry.space_group_name_H-M   'P 1'
#
loop_
_entity.id
_entity.type
_entity.pdbx_description
1 polymer ?
#
loop_
_entity_poly.entity_id
_entity_poly.type
_entity_poly.pdbx_seq_one_letter_code
_entity_poly.pdbx_strand_id
1 'polypeptide(L)'
;MILLCLLITTHQTLHLKTFKRPFVGEFHMRISIGTPPIDTFFTADSGSDLTWTQCKPCVNCFKKLKPILNPTNSTSYKTIGCHNKPFQGSICN
;
A
#
# COMPACT_ATOMS: atom_id res chain seq x y z
N MET A 1 2.95 15.30 -9.46
CA MET A 1 3.74 14.37 -8.61
C MET A 1 2.77 13.63 -7.70
N ILE A 2 2.55 12.34 -7.94
CA ILE A 2 1.66 11.48 -7.13
C ILE A 2 2.55 10.80 -6.09
N LEU A 3 2.36 11.07 -4.79
CA LEU A 3 3.07 10.33 -3.74
C LEU A 3 2.39 8.96 -3.55
N LEU A 4 3.09 7.91 -3.96
CA LEU A 4 2.71 6.52 -3.72
C LEU A 4 3.53 6.00 -2.54
N CYS A 5 2.87 5.38 -1.58
CA CYS A 5 3.54 4.64 -0.51
C CYS A 5 3.64 3.18 -0.92
N LEU A 6 4.88 2.76 -1.22
CA LEU A 6 5.23 1.36 -1.41
C LEU A 6 5.11 0.63 -0.07
N LEU A 7 4.39 -0.48 -0.08
CA LEU A 7 4.22 -1.34 1.09
C LEU A 7 5.13 -2.55 0.89
N ILE A 8 6.28 -2.54 1.55
CA ILE A 8 7.14 -3.71 1.63
C ILE A 8 6.72 -4.46 2.89
N THR A 9 5.84 -5.43 2.72
CA THR A 9 5.36 -6.25 3.84
C THR A 9 6.46 -7.22 4.26
N THR A 10 7.05 -7.03 5.44
CA THR A 10 7.80 -8.10 6.13
C THR A 10 6.82 -9.21 6.50
N HIS A 11 7.16 -10.48 6.24
CA HIS A 11 6.38 -11.71 6.54
C HIS A 11 5.27 -11.54 7.61
N GLN A 12 4.12 -11.02 7.20
CA GLN A 12 2.92 -10.94 8.02
C GLN A 12 1.82 -11.58 7.22
N THR A 13 1.26 -12.65 7.79
CA THR A 13 0.16 -13.40 7.19
C THR A 13 -1.05 -12.47 7.10
N LEU A 14 -1.41 -12.13 5.87
CA LEU A 14 -2.50 -11.23 5.58
C LEU A 14 -3.82 -12.00 5.63
N HIS A 15 -4.72 -11.65 6.56
CA HIS A 15 -6.08 -12.18 6.55
C HIS A 15 -6.87 -11.53 5.42
N LEU A 16 -6.79 -12.14 4.23
CA LEU A 16 -7.44 -11.64 3.02
C LEU A 16 -8.92 -12.00 3.01
N LYS A 17 -9.79 -10.97 2.98
CA LYS A 17 -11.20 -11.13 2.58
C LYS A 17 -11.36 -10.56 1.18
N THR A 18 -11.61 -11.43 0.21
CA THR A 18 -11.84 -11.07 -1.19
C THR A 18 -13.30 -10.69 -1.42
N PHE A 19 -13.55 -9.68 -2.23
CA PHE A 19 -14.87 -9.34 -2.76
C PHE A 19 -14.74 -9.06 -4.26
N LYS A 20 -15.58 -9.71 -5.06
CA LYS A 20 -15.65 -9.52 -6.51
C LYS A 20 -16.66 -8.42 -6.81
N ARG A 21 -16.26 -7.36 -7.53
CA ARG A 21 -17.22 -6.38 -8.03
C ARG A 21 -17.98 -6.98 -9.23
N PRO A 22 -19.32 -6.93 -9.27
CA PRO A 22 -20.12 -7.70 -10.23
C PRO A 22 -19.97 -7.33 -11.73
N PHE A 23 -19.16 -6.33 -12.09
CA PHE A 23 -19.01 -5.89 -13.50
C PHE A 23 -17.57 -5.59 -13.91
N VAL A 24 -16.60 -5.81 -13.02
CA VAL A 24 -15.19 -5.50 -13.25
C VAL A 24 -14.40 -6.78 -12.97
N GLY A 25 -13.52 -7.21 -13.89
CA GLY A 25 -12.67 -8.39 -13.75
C GLY A 25 -11.60 -8.28 -12.64
N GLU A 26 -11.78 -7.37 -11.70
CA GLU A 26 -10.83 -7.03 -10.65
C GLU A 26 -11.28 -7.61 -9.31
N PHE A 27 -10.39 -8.36 -8.69
CA PHE A 27 -10.57 -8.83 -7.31
C PHE A 27 -10.13 -7.74 -6.35
N HIS A 28 -11.00 -7.39 -5.41
CA HIS A 28 -10.68 -6.43 -4.37
C HIS A 28 -10.53 -7.14 -3.03
N MET A 29 -9.58 -6.69 -2.21
CA MET A 29 -9.26 -7.27 -0.92
C MET A 29 -9.26 -6.18 0.14
N ARG A 30 -9.85 -6.47 1.31
CA ARG A 30 -9.69 -5.60 2.48
C ARG A 30 -8.41 -5.98 3.22
N ILE A 31 -7.57 -4.99 3.48
CA ILE A 31 -6.29 -5.13 4.18
C ILE A 31 -6.17 -4.01 5.21
N SER A 32 -5.64 -4.33 6.39
CA SER A 32 -5.31 -3.33 7.42
C SER A 32 -3.80 -3.03 7.37
N ILE A 33 -3.42 -1.75 7.35
CA ILE A 33 -2.02 -1.32 7.26
C ILE A 33 -1.65 -0.35 8.37
N GLY A 34 -0.40 -0.42 8.84
CA GLY A 34 0.16 0.49 9.83
C GLY A 34 -0.18 0.18 11.28
N THR A 35 0.34 1.00 12.19
CA THR A 35 0.09 0.94 13.63
C THR A 35 -0.24 2.34 14.17
N PRO A 36 -1.47 2.60 14.66
CA PRO A 36 -2.61 1.69 14.73
C PRO A 36 -3.11 1.26 13.33
N PRO A 37 -3.78 0.09 13.22
CA PRO A 37 -4.19 -0.47 11.93
C PRO A 37 -5.28 0.38 11.25
N ILE A 38 -5.11 0.62 9.95
CA ILE A 38 -6.07 1.34 9.10
C ILE A 38 -6.55 0.40 7.99
N ASP A 39 -7.85 0.14 7.94
CA ASP A 39 -8.48 -0.65 6.88
C ASP A 39 -8.51 0.11 5.55
N THR A 40 -8.06 -0.55 4.49
CA THR A 40 -8.11 -0.07 3.11
C THR A 40 -8.46 -1.21 2.15
N PHE A 41 -8.83 -0.85 0.93
CA PHE A 41 -9.07 -1.80 -0.15
C PHE A 41 -7.91 -1.78 -1.16
N PHE A 42 -7.49 -2.96 -1.58
CA PHE A 42 -6.49 -3.16 -2.63
C PHE A 42 -7.08 -4.00 -3.77
N THR A 43 -6.58 -3.77 -4.97
CA THR A 43 -6.81 -4.68 -6.10
C THR A 43 -5.78 -5.80 -6.00
N ALA A 44 -6.23 -7.06 -6.11
CA ALA A 44 -5.34 -8.19 -6.21
C ALA A 44 -4.77 -8.25 -7.63
N ASP A 45 -3.48 -8.02 -7.75
CA ASP A 45 -2.74 -8.04 -9.02
C ASP A 45 -1.55 -8.99 -8.87
N SER A 46 -1.61 -10.15 -9.53
CA SER A 46 -0.51 -11.12 -9.55
C SER A 46 0.51 -10.82 -10.66
N GLY A 47 0.27 -9.79 -11.47
CA GLY A 47 1.13 -9.39 -12.59
C GLY A 47 2.17 -8.32 -12.23
N SER A 48 2.24 -7.88 -10.96
CA SER A 48 3.18 -6.85 -10.51
C SER A 48 3.92 -7.23 -9.22
N ASP A 49 5.15 -6.75 -9.09
CA ASP A 49 6.02 -7.00 -7.93
C ASP A 49 5.77 -6.04 -6.75
N LEU A 50 4.99 -4.97 -6.96
CA LEU A 50 4.85 -3.87 -6.02
C LEU A 50 3.42 -3.69 -5.51
N THR A 51 3.27 -3.71 -4.18
CA THR A 51 2.03 -3.30 -3.51
C THR A 51 2.13 -1.84 -3.10
N TRP A 52 1.13 -1.01 -3.43
CA TRP A 52 1.18 0.43 -3.16
C TRP A 52 -0.19 1.03 -2.83
N THR A 53 -0.19 2.14 -2.05
CA THR A 53 -1.39 2.95 -1.80
C THR A 53 -1.07 4.45 -1.86
N GLN A 54 -2.09 5.28 -2.05
CA GLN A 54 -1.95 6.74 -1.94
C GLN A 54 -1.65 7.13 -0.50
N CYS A 55 -0.76 8.09 -0.31
CA CYS A 55 -0.44 8.63 1.00
C CYS A 55 -0.33 10.15 1.02
N LYS A 56 -0.45 10.72 2.22
CA LYS A 56 -0.30 12.16 2.46
C LYS A 56 1.18 12.53 2.70
N PRO A 57 1.61 13.75 2.32
CA PRO A 57 0.86 14.72 1.51
C PRO A 57 0.77 14.25 0.04
N CYS A 58 -0.37 14.50 -0.60
CA CYS A 58 -0.57 14.23 -2.01
C CYS A 58 -1.10 15.49 -2.69
N VAL A 59 -0.67 15.74 -3.93
CA VAL A 59 -1.10 16.92 -4.70
C VAL A 59 -2.47 16.67 -5.35
N ASN A 60 -2.61 15.55 -6.05
CA ASN A 60 -3.84 15.16 -6.77
C ASN A 60 -4.32 13.79 -6.28
N CYS A 61 -4.84 13.73 -5.05
CA CYS A 61 -5.38 12.48 -4.52
C CYS A 61 -6.68 12.07 -5.22
N PHE A 62 -6.79 10.79 -5.58
CA PHE A 62 -8.05 10.23 -6.04
C PHE A 62 -8.98 10.00 -4.84
N LYS A 63 -10.28 10.17 -5.06
CA LYS A 63 -11.28 9.90 -4.03
C LYS A 63 -11.25 8.41 -3.66
N LYS A 64 -10.98 8.11 -2.39
CA LYS A 64 -11.05 6.77 -1.81
C LYS A 64 -12.19 6.69 -0.80
N LEU A 65 -12.84 5.52 -0.71
CA LEU A 65 -13.86 5.23 0.32
C LEU A 65 -13.27 5.11 1.73
N LYS A 66 -11.97 4.84 1.82
CA LYS A 66 -11.23 4.68 3.08
C LYS A 66 -10.21 5.81 3.23
N PRO A 67 -9.81 6.15 4.47
CA PRO A 67 -8.83 7.19 4.72
C PRO A 67 -7.53 6.95 3.95
N ILE A 68 -6.96 8.03 3.41
CA ILE A 68 -5.65 8.02 2.76
C ILE A 68 -4.59 7.86 3.86
N LEU A 69 -3.64 6.93 3.65
CA LEU A 69 -2.59 6.66 4.62
C LEU A 69 -1.81 7.94 4.91
N ASN A 70 -1.68 8.31 6.19
CA ASN A 70 -0.76 9.34 6.61
C ASN A 70 0.46 8.68 7.26
N PRO A 71 1.64 8.67 6.61
CA PRO A 71 2.85 8.07 7.15
C PRO A 71 3.21 8.58 8.54
N THR A 72 2.97 9.87 8.82
CA THR A 72 3.30 10.49 10.12
C THR A 72 2.46 9.95 11.27
N ASN A 73 1.30 9.37 10.98
CA ASN A 73 0.36 8.86 11.99
C ASN A 73 0.55 7.36 12.26
N SER A 74 1.56 6.73 11.66
CA SER A 74 1.79 5.30 11.80
C SER A 74 3.16 5.02 12.39
N THR A 75 3.20 4.41 13.58
CA THR A 75 4.45 4.12 14.29
C THR A 75 5.26 2.99 13.65
N SER A 76 4.63 2.17 12.82
CA SER A 76 5.29 1.10 12.05
C SER A 76 5.72 1.52 10.65
N TYR A 77 5.40 2.74 10.21
CA TYR A 77 5.86 3.26 8.92
C TYR A 77 7.36 3.56 8.96
N LYS A 78 8.09 3.10 7.94
CA LYS A 78 9.51 3.41 7.75
C LYS A 78 9.79 3.73 6.30
N THR A 79 10.52 4.82 6.06
CA THR A 79 11.03 5.14 4.74
C THR A 79 12.19 4.20 4.40
N ILE A 80 12.09 3.56 3.24
CA ILE A 80 13.15 2.71 2.72
C ILE A 80 14.01 3.59 1.82
N GLY A 81 15.19 3.94 2.32
CA GLY A 81 16.23 4.60 1.55
C GLY A 81 17.24 3.59 1.01
N CYS A 82 18.16 4.08 0.18
CA CYS A 82 19.17 3.26 -0.50
C CYS A 82 20.07 2.38 0.35
N HIS A 83 20.22 2.73 1.62
CA HIS A 83 21.06 1.99 2.57
C HIS A 83 20.28 0.97 3.39
N ASN A 84 18.94 0.95 3.28
CA ASN A 84 18.06 0.03 3.99
C ASN A 84 17.64 -1.10 3.03
N LYS A 85 18.32 -2.24 3.06
CA LYS A 85 17.96 -3.41 2.22
C LYS A 85 16.64 -4.04 2.71
N PRO A 86 15.64 -4.14 1.82
CA PRO A 86 15.17 -5.48 1.46
C PRO A 86 15.12 -5.74 -0.05
N PHE A 87 15.18 -4.70 -0.89
CA PHE A 87 15.18 -4.81 -2.35
C PHE A 87 16.52 -4.39 -2.92
N GLN A 88 17.29 -5.36 -3.40
CA GLN A 88 18.49 -5.13 -4.21
C GLN A 88 18.03 -4.90 -5.66
N GLY A 89 17.45 -3.75 -5.95
CA GLY A 89 16.86 -3.43 -7.25
C GLY A 89 16.83 -1.93 -7.53
N SER A 90 18.00 -1.38 -7.87
CA SER A 90 18.20 -0.23 -8.77
C SER A 90 17.27 1.00 -8.64
N ILE A 91 17.26 1.69 -7.49
CA ILE A 91 16.95 3.14 -7.42
C ILE A 91 17.89 3.82 -6.42
N CYS A 92 19.18 3.50 -6.56
CA CYS A 92 20.26 4.15 -5.84
C CYS A 92 21.31 4.44 -6.90
N ASN A 93 21.60 5.73 -7.09
CA ASN A 93 22.46 6.25 -8.16
C ASN A 93 23.73 5.42 -8.36
#